data_AF-A0A6P8Y191-F1
#
_entry.id   AF-A0A6P8Y191-F1
#
_cell.length_a   1.000
_cell.length_b   1.000
_cell.length_c   1.000
_cell.angle_alpha   90.00
_cell.angle_beta   90.00
_cell.angle_gamma   90.00
#
_symmetry.space_group_name_H-M   'P 1'
#
loop_
_entity.id
_entity.type
_entity.pdbx_description
1 polymer ?
#
loop_
_entity_poly.entity_id
_entity_poly.type
_entity_poly.pdbx_seq_one_letter_code
_entity_poly.pdbx_strand_id
1 'polypeptide(L)'
;MESVLLHSESIGSVRVEGDRLHKKFRESWTGSQQAATSLGIVETVRMDALPDELLLEVLGRVDDGLTLLDAVPLVCRRWHRLSRDPGAWSSVTVHIKGCFHYEAKGGDEDEHDGHDVIQNAARILLHAPSLRCVEFDVAGYGSDRPSRCRFGEDLIPSAMGRCRADVREILLARPAFYNDTHDSSSAYSRPAGFCHLLDFVSRRVGHVRCLEIGYLLQAGTPFERALGQCENLEELHIMLPNRFQYGGELRGRRLPKLRRLTLEPWSVLRVEHCRLFLTDLVGCAAQSVRHIRCEGSSSSSEDVLAELPRCVELRSLHCGIEGAAVSMSLTRLRSLSLLIQFDTIGRSEQDQLRAWSATERALRASGELLSLRELRLAAASWLWDPNHRQAVWRVVTALGTRTPNVTNVSLGSILGEFFHDSVLGFLKSLPRLESVHIDAFPFHLLPRLAEVGGIKRVSGDVTWRSDGEGDLSCAAAELVEFQRRRPDIDCRLSVRRSYYLSS
;
A
#
# COMPACT_ATOMS: atom_id res chain seq x y z
N MET A 1 -1.95 23.97 -34.67
CA MET A 1 -2.88 23.81 -33.54
C MET A 1 -4.16 23.25 -34.11
N GLU A 2 -4.28 21.93 -34.14
CA GLU A 2 -5.47 21.23 -34.65
C GLU A 2 -6.19 20.59 -33.46
N SER A 3 -7.41 21.02 -33.20
CA SER A 3 -8.28 20.42 -32.20
C SER A 3 -9.23 19.42 -32.89
N VAL A 4 -9.00 18.14 -32.66
CA VAL A 4 -9.90 17.08 -33.15
C VAL A 4 -11.19 17.08 -32.31
N LEU A 5 -12.31 17.38 -32.95
CA LEU A 5 -13.64 17.15 -32.40
C LEU A 5 -14.01 15.66 -32.57
N LEU A 6 -14.40 14.99 -31.48
CA LEU A 6 -15.09 13.71 -31.52
C LEU A 6 -16.44 13.86 -30.82
N HIS A 7 -17.50 13.40 -31.50
CA HIS A 7 -18.86 13.42 -30.99
C HIS A 7 -19.09 12.33 -29.94
N SER A 8 -19.93 12.63 -28.94
CA SER A 8 -20.47 11.66 -27.99
C SER A 8 -21.94 11.39 -28.28
N GLU A 9 -22.26 10.20 -28.77
CA GLU A 9 -23.62 9.65 -28.73
C GLU A 9 -23.77 8.67 -27.56
N SER A 10 -25.03 8.48 -27.13
CA SER A 10 -25.62 7.25 -26.58
C SER A 10 -25.86 7.12 -25.06
N ILE A 11 -27.11 7.37 -24.65
CA ILE A 11 -27.72 6.93 -23.38
C ILE A 11 -28.70 5.76 -23.56
N GLY A 12 -29.00 5.39 -24.82
CA GLY A 12 -29.37 4.01 -25.13
C GLY A 12 -28.29 2.98 -24.77
N SER A 13 -27.07 3.43 -24.44
CA SER A 13 -25.89 2.57 -24.28
C SER A 13 -25.94 1.65 -23.06
N VAL A 14 -26.12 2.13 -21.83
CA VAL A 14 -25.82 1.30 -20.63
C VAL A 14 -26.79 0.14 -20.42
N ARG A 15 -28.09 0.32 -20.66
CA ARG A 15 -29.06 -0.79 -20.61
C ARG A 15 -28.81 -1.78 -21.75
N VAL A 16 -28.46 -1.27 -22.93
CA VAL A 16 -27.95 -2.10 -24.03
C VAL A 16 -26.62 -2.75 -23.65
N GLU A 17 -25.72 -2.14 -22.87
CA GLU A 17 -24.41 -2.69 -22.50
C GLU A 17 -24.56 -3.80 -21.46
N GLY A 18 -25.51 -3.69 -20.52
CA GLY A 18 -25.92 -4.79 -19.64
C GLY A 18 -26.50 -5.97 -20.43
N ASP A 19 -27.49 -5.70 -21.30
CA ASP A 19 -28.07 -6.73 -22.18
C ASP A 19 -27.05 -7.26 -23.21
N ARG A 20 -26.06 -6.48 -23.62
CA ARG A 20 -24.98 -6.79 -24.57
C ARG A 20 -23.79 -7.46 -23.90
N LEU A 21 -23.56 -7.28 -22.61
CA LEU A 21 -22.62 -8.07 -21.82
C LEU A 21 -23.26 -9.42 -21.47
N HIS A 22 -24.53 -9.45 -21.09
CA HIS A 22 -25.28 -10.69 -20.92
C HIS A 22 -25.40 -11.45 -22.26
N LYS A 23 -25.65 -10.74 -23.37
CA LYS A 23 -25.65 -11.30 -24.73
C LYS A 23 -24.25 -11.67 -25.22
N LYS A 24 -23.19 -10.86 -25.02
CA LYS A 24 -21.79 -11.23 -25.35
C LYS A 24 -21.30 -12.40 -24.51
N PHE A 25 -21.64 -12.48 -23.23
CA PHE A 25 -21.32 -13.63 -22.38
C PHE A 25 -22.04 -14.86 -22.90
N ARG A 26 -23.35 -14.76 -23.17
CA ARG A 26 -24.14 -15.84 -23.77
C ARG A 26 -23.61 -16.25 -25.15
N GLU A 27 -23.29 -15.31 -26.04
CA GLU A 27 -22.78 -15.53 -27.40
C GLU A 27 -21.34 -16.04 -27.42
N SER A 28 -20.48 -15.57 -26.52
CA SER A 28 -19.11 -16.09 -26.32
C SER A 28 -19.15 -17.51 -25.75
N TRP A 29 -20.05 -17.76 -24.79
CA TRP A 29 -20.26 -19.09 -24.22
C TRP A 29 -20.87 -20.06 -25.23
N THR A 30 -21.94 -19.68 -25.95
CA THR A 30 -22.55 -20.51 -26.99
C THR A 30 -21.65 -20.65 -28.21
N GLY A 31 -20.86 -19.63 -28.56
CA GLY A 31 -19.90 -19.67 -29.66
C GLY A 31 -18.71 -20.59 -29.35
N SER A 32 -18.19 -20.52 -28.12
CA SER A 32 -17.18 -21.46 -27.62
C SER A 32 -17.75 -22.89 -27.55
N GLN A 33 -19.00 -23.06 -27.12
CA GLN A 33 -19.69 -24.35 -27.17
C GLN A 33 -19.90 -24.84 -28.61
N GLN A 34 -20.27 -23.98 -29.57
CA GLN A 34 -20.47 -24.38 -30.96
C GLN A 34 -19.16 -24.76 -31.66
N ALA A 35 -18.08 -24.00 -31.44
CA ALA A 35 -16.74 -24.32 -31.95
C ALA A 35 -16.16 -25.60 -31.31
N ALA A 36 -16.48 -25.86 -30.05
CA ALA A 36 -16.17 -27.11 -29.36
C ALA A 36 -16.98 -28.31 -29.92
N THR A 37 -18.26 -28.07 -30.25
CA THR A 37 -19.19 -29.09 -30.77
C THR A 37 -18.84 -29.52 -32.19
N SER A 38 -18.39 -28.59 -33.05
CA SER A 38 -18.04 -28.87 -34.45
C SER A 38 -16.78 -29.71 -34.65
N LEU A 39 -15.95 -29.86 -33.60
CA LEU A 39 -14.75 -30.70 -33.62
C LEU A 39 -15.00 -32.14 -33.14
N GLY A 40 -16.20 -32.49 -32.68
CA GLY A 40 -16.56 -33.85 -32.26
C GLY A 40 -15.82 -34.41 -31.03
N ILE A 41 -14.94 -33.62 -30.41
CA ILE A 41 -14.07 -34.01 -29.28
C ILE A 41 -14.62 -33.54 -27.93
N VAL A 42 -15.48 -32.51 -27.91
CA VAL A 42 -15.99 -31.96 -26.65
C VAL A 42 -17.32 -32.62 -26.30
N GLU A 43 -17.20 -33.71 -25.54
CA GLU A 43 -18.23 -34.10 -24.58
C GLU A 43 -18.56 -32.85 -23.75
N THR A 44 -19.78 -32.31 -23.92
CA THR A 44 -20.13 -31.03 -23.32
C THR A 44 -20.16 -31.19 -21.80
N VAL A 45 -19.10 -30.71 -21.14
CA VAL A 45 -18.95 -30.78 -19.69
C VAL A 45 -20.15 -30.10 -19.05
N ARG A 46 -21.10 -30.91 -18.60
CA ARG A 46 -22.31 -30.42 -17.96
C ARG A 46 -21.92 -29.85 -16.61
N MET A 47 -21.91 -28.53 -16.48
CA MET A 47 -21.67 -27.86 -15.20
C MET A 47 -22.64 -28.37 -14.11
N ASP A 48 -23.86 -28.75 -14.49
CA ASP A 48 -24.85 -29.39 -13.61
C ASP A 48 -24.44 -30.77 -13.07
N ALA A 49 -23.41 -31.41 -13.63
CA ALA A 49 -22.86 -32.70 -13.18
C ALA A 49 -21.62 -32.56 -12.28
N LEU A 50 -21.03 -31.37 -12.18
CA LEU A 50 -19.94 -31.11 -11.23
C LEU A 50 -20.44 -31.25 -9.77
N PRO A 51 -19.60 -31.66 -8.80
CA PRO A 51 -19.92 -31.57 -7.37
C PRO A 51 -20.20 -30.12 -6.90
N ASP A 52 -20.92 -29.96 -5.79
CA ASP A 52 -21.25 -28.63 -5.25
C ASP A 52 -19.98 -27.87 -4.86
N GLU A 53 -18.94 -28.57 -4.39
CA GLU A 53 -17.66 -28.03 -3.96
C GLU A 53 -16.91 -27.36 -5.12
N LEU A 54 -16.88 -27.99 -6.30
CA LEU A 54 -16.26 -27.43 -7.50
C LEU A 54 -17.07 -26.25 -8.07
N LEU A 55 -18.42 -26.32 -7.99
CA LEU A 55 -19.25 -25.17 -8.36
C LEU A 55 -19.06 -23.99 -7.40
N LEU A 56 -18.85 -24.23 -6.10
CA LEU A 56 -18.50 -23.18 -5.15
C LEU A 56 -17.10 -22.61 -5.41
N GLU A 57 -16.14 -23.42 -5.86
CA GLU A 57 -14.81 -22.94 -6.29
C GLU A 57 -14.88 -22.09 -7.58
N VAL A 58 -15.85 -22.35 -8.46
CA VAL A 58 -16.12 -21.51 -9.63
C VAL A 58 -16.85 -20.21 -9.23
N LEU A 59 -17.90 -20.29 -8.40
CA LEU A 59 -18.63 -19.11 -7.93
C LEU A 59 -17.77 -18.21 -7.04
N GLY A 60 -16.91 -18.78 -6.20
CA GLY A 60 -15.93 -18.05 -5.38
C GLY A 60 -14.77 -17.41 -6.16
N ARG A 61 -14.78 -17.49 -7.50
CA ARG A 61 -13.94 -16.66 -8.38
C ARG A 61 -14.68 -15.47 -8.99
N VAL A 62 -16.00 -15.38 -8.82
CA VAL A 62 -16.79 -14.20 -9.17
C VAL A 62 -16.55 -13.16 -8.07
N ASP A 63 -16.00 -12.01 -8.44
CA ASP A 63 -15.70 -10.90 -7.54
C ASP A 63 -16.84 -9.86 -7.49
N ASP A 64 -17.64 -9.75 -8.55
CA ASP A 64 -18.87 -8.97 -8.58
C ASP A 64 -20.01 -9.62 -7.76
N GLY A 65 -20.34 -8.98 -6.64
CA GLY A 65 -21.47 -9.37 -5.80
C GLY A 65 -22.85 -9.22 -6.46
N LEU A 66 -23.02 -8.36 -7.48
CA LEU A 66 -24.30 -8.24 -8.20
C LEU A 66 -24.56 -9.45 -9.08
N THR A 67 -23.56 -9.94 -9.81
CA THR A 67 -23.64 -11.18 -10.58
C THR A 67 -24.07 -12.37 -9.70
N LEU A 68 -23.57 -12.46 -8.46
CA LEU A 68 -23.98 -13.49 -7.49
C LEU A 68 -25.42 -13.33 -6.95
N LEU A 69 -25.97 -12.11 -6.91
CA LEU A 69 -27.33 -11.82 -6.47
C LEU A 69 -28.38 -11.94 -7.57
N ASP A 70 -28.07 -11.45 -8.76
CA ASP A 70 -29.07 -11.17 -9.79
C ASP A 70 -28.94 -12.10 -11.00
N ALA A 71 -27.73 -12.52 -11.39
CA ALA A 71 -27.52 -13.36 -12.57
C ALA A 71 -27.42 -14.87 -12.24
N VAL A 72 -26.55 -15.25 -11.30
CA VAL A 72 -26.29 -16.65 -10.93
C VAL A 72 -27.56 -17.38 -10.45
N PRO A 73 -28.43 -16.77 -9.63
CA PRO A 73 -29.78 -17.29 -9.32
C PRO A 73 -30.68 -17.65 -10.49
N LEU A 74 -30.54 -17.00 -11.65
CA LEU A 74 -31.39 -17.22 -12.81
C LEU A 74 -30.96 -18.43 -13.65
N VAL A 75 -29.76 -18.98 -13.43
CA VAL A 75 -29.24 -20.14 -14.17
C VAL A 75 -30.05 -21.39 -13.85
N CYS A 76 -30.10 -21.81 -12.58
CA CYS A 76 -30.95 -22.91 -12.11
C CYS A 76 -31.11 -22.88 -10.58
N ARG A 77 -32.05 -23.68 -10.05
CA ARG A 77 -32.30 -23.79 -8.59
C ARG A 77 -31.05 -24.20 -7.78
N ARG A 78 -30.16 -25.00 -8.38
CA ARG A 78 -28.89 -25.41 -7.74
C ARG A 78 -27.94 -24.22 -7.60
N TRP A 79 -27.77 -23.44 -8.67
CA TRP A 79 -26.94 -22.23 -8.67
C TRP A 79 -27.50 -21.16 -7.72
N HIS A 80 -28.83 -20.98 -7.65
CA HIS A 80 -29.48 -20.12 -6.66
C HIS A 80 -29.21 -20.52 -5.20
N ARG A 81 -29.11 -21.83 -4.91
CA ARG A 81 -28.72 -22.32 -3.58
C ARG A 81 -27.25 -22.01 -3.30
N LEU A 82 -26.37 -22.32 -4.26
CA LEU A 82 -24.92 -22.17 -4.09
C LEU A 82 -24.46 -20.70 -4.06
N SER A 83 -25.15 -19.79 -4.74
CA SER A 83 -24.84 -18.34 -4.66
C SER A 83 -25.23 -17.71 -3.33
N ARG A 84 -25.84 -18.47 -2.40
CA ARG A 84 -26.09 -18.07 -1.01
C ARG A 84 -25.15 -18.72 0.00
N ASP A 85 -24.22 -19.55 -0.46
CA ASP A 85 -23.20 -20.18 0.39
C ASP A 85 -22.06 -19.18 0.70
N PRO A 86 -21.55 -19.11 1.94
CA PRO A 86 -20.41 -18.25 2.30
C PRO A 86 -19.17 -18.40 1.42
N GLY A 87 -18.90 -19.60 0.89
CA GLY A 87 -17.76 -19.88 0.01
C GLY A 87 -17.82 -19.11 -1.32
N ALA A 88 -19.02 -18.99 -1.91
CA ALA A 88 -19.24 -18.27 -3.16
C ALA A 88 -18.93 -16.76 -3.06
N TRP A 89 -18.95 -16.21 -1.85
CA TRP A 89 -18.70 -14.78 -1.59
C TRP A 89 -17.30 -14.46 -1.05
N SER A 90 -16.44 -15.47 -0.95
CA SER A 90 -15.14 -15.36 -0.27
C SER A 90 -14.09 -14.52 -1.02
N SER A 91 -14.38 -14.14 -2.26
CA SER A 91 -13.64 -13.23 -3.16
C SER A 91 -14.17 -11.79 -3.16
N VAL A 92 -15.46 -11.60 -2.86
CA VAL A 92 -16.23 -10.39 -3.21
C VAL A 92 -15.75 -9.17 -2.44
N THR A 93 -15.50 -8.09 -3.18
CA THR A 93 -15.18 -6.76 -2.65
C THR A 93 -16.35 -5.81 -2.88
N VAL A 94 -16.82 -5.15 -1.82
CA VAL A 94 -17.83 -4.09 -1.93
C VAL A 94 -17.13 -2.74 -1.92
N HIS A 95 -17.18 -2.03 -3.04
CA HIS A 95 -16.70 -0.65 -3.13
C HIS A 95 -17.84 0.33 -2.82
N ILE A 96 -17.74 1.02 -1.69
CA ILE A 96 -18.70 2.01 -1.22
C ILE A 96 -18.17 3.39 -1.60
N LYS A 97 -18.63 3.91 -2.74
CA LYS A 97 -18.30 5.26 -3.21
C LYS A 97 -19.36 6.25 -2.74
N GLY A 98 -18.95 7.50 -2.49
CA GLY A 98 -19.90 8.59 -2.23
C GLY A 98 -20.65 8.99 -3.49
N CYS A 99 -21.83 9.60 -3.33
CA CYS A 99 -22.60 10.14 -4.46
C CYS A 99 -22.10 11.55 -4.78
N PHE A 100 -21.56 11.74 -5.98
CA PHE A 100 -21.14 13.05 -6.47
C PHE A 100 -22.26 13.67 -7.32
N HIS A 101 -23.09 14.52 -6.71
CA HIS A 101 -23.89 15.48 -7.48
C HIS A 101 -22.99 16.66 -7.84
N TYR A 102 -22.50 16.67 -9.06
CA TYR A 102 -21.89 17.88 -9.62
C TYR A 102 -23.03 18.85 -9.91
N GLU A 103 -22.96 20.09 -9.43
CA GLU A 103 -23.91 21.11 -9.92
C GLU A 103 -23.59 21.35 -11.41
N ALA A 104 -24.30 20.70 -12.32
CA ALA A 104 -24.15 20.90 -13.75
C ALA A 104 -24.46 22.37 -14.09
N LYS A 105 -23.39 23.15 -14.38
CA LYS A 105 -23.50 24.57 -14.73
C LYS A 105 -24.01 24.85 -16.15
N GLY A 106 -24.40 23.79 -16.87
CA GLY A 106 -25.17 23.80 -18.10
C GLY A 106 -26.13 22.60 -18.06
N GLY A 107 -27.37 22.78 -18.51
CA GLY A 107 -28.47 21.84 -18.27
C GLY A 107 -28.47 20.59 -19.15
N ASP A 108 -27.36 19.86 -19.19
CA ASP A 108 -27.31 18.51 -19.75
C ASP A 108 -27.75 17.54 -18.63
N GLU A 109 -29.00 17.08 -18.68
CA GLU A 109 -29.70 16.32 -17.61
C GLU A 109 -29.16 14.89 -17.40
N ASP A 110 -28.05 14.53 -18.05
CA ASP A 110 -27.49 13.19 -18.12
C ASP A 110 -26.48 12.87 -17.00
N GLU A 111 -26.64 13.51 -15.83
CA GLU A 111 -25.89 13.19 -14.62
C GLU A 111 -26.12 11.72 -14.25
N HIS A 112 -25.06 10.91 -14.34
CA HIS A 112 -25.07 9.52 -13.86
C HIS A 112 -25.20 9.52 -12.33
N ASP A 113 -26.44 9.40 -11.86
CA ASP A 113 -26.81 9.30 -10.46
C ASP A 113 -26.01 8.19 -9.75
N GLY A 114 -25.05 8.58 -8.92
CA GLY A 114 -24.25 7.65 -8.10
C GLY A 114 -25.08 6.81 -7.11
N HIS A 115 -26.37 7.12 -7.00
CA HIS A 115 -27.39 6.36 -6.29
C HIS A 115 -27.38 4.86 -6.62
N ASP A 116 -27.23 4.48 -7.90
CA ASP A 116 -27.25 3.06 -8.29
C ASP A 116 -26.05 2.28 -7.72
N VAL A 117 -24.87 2.90 -7.68
CA VAL A 117 -23.66 2.31 -7.07
C VAL A 117 -23.88 2.11 -5.57
N ILE A 118 -24.45 3.11 -4.89
CA ILE A 118 -24.77 3.07 -3.46
C ILE A 118 -25.86 2.03 -3.15
N GLN A 119 -26.91 1.94 -3.98
CA GLN A 119 -27.96 0.92 -3.87
C GLN A 119 -27.39 -0.48 -4.01
N ASN A 120 -26.55 -0.70 -5.01
CA ASN A 120 -25.92 -1.98 -5.28
C ASN A 120 -24.98 -2.40 -4.16
N ALA A 121 -24.15 -1.49 -3.64
CA ALA A 121 -23.34 -1.75 -2.45
C ALA A 121 -24.21 -2.08 -1.22
N ALA A 122 -25.29 -1.35 -0.97
CA ALA A 122 -26.22 -1.62 0.12
C ALA A 122 -26.93 -2.99 -0.02
N ARG A 123 -27.36 -3.36 -1.24
CA ARG A 123 -27.94 -4.68 -1.54
C ARG A 123 -26.96 -5.80 -1.23
N ILE A 124 -25.69 -5.65 -1.64
CA ILE A 124 -24.65 -6.63 -1.33
C ILE A 124 -24.43 -6.73 0.19
N LEU A 125 -24.23 -5.61 0.89
CA LEU A 125 -24.05 -5.60 2.36
C LEU A 125 -25.20 -6.31 3.12
N LEU A 126 -26.44 -6.16 2.64
CA LEU A 126 -27.64 -6.74 3.25
C LEU A 126 -27.84 -8.24 2.98
N HIS A 127 -27.32 -8.74 1.86
CA HIS A 127 -27.60 -10.10 1.39
C HIS A 127 -26.40 -11.04 1.38
N ALA A 128 -25.18 -10.51 1.41
CA ALA A 128 -23.96 -11.33 1.45
C ALA A 128 -23.84 -12.09 2.79
N PRO A 129 -23.62 -13.42 2.76
CA PRO A 129 -23.36 -14.22 3.96
C PRO A 129 -21.92 -14.03 4.50
N SER A 130 -20.98 -13.72 3.62
CA SER A 130 -19.57 -13.40 3.90
C SER A 130 -19.13 -12.36 2.88
N LEU A 131 -18.10 -11.57 3.18
CA LEU A 131 -17.42 -10.71 2.21
C LEU A 131 -15.92 -10.83 2.40
N ARG A 132 -15.17 -10.77 1.30
CA ARG A 132 -13.71 -10.63 1.41
C ARG A 132 -13.39 -9.26 1.97
N CYS A 133 -13.81 -8.23 1.26
CA CYS A 133 -13.41 -6.85 1.49
C CYS A 133 -14.60 -5.90 1.44
N VAL A 134 -14.59 -4.89 2.30
CA VAL A 134 -15.41 -3.69 2.15
C VAL A 134 -14.48 -2.49 2.08
N GLU A 135 -14.44 -1.84 0.91
CA GLU A 135 -13.63 -0.66 0.64
C GLU A 135 -14.52 0.59 0.63
N PHE A 136 -14.13 1.62 1.36
CA PHE A 136 -14.83 2.91 1.44
C PHE A 136 -14.01 3.97 0.73
N ASP A 137 -14.53 4.51 -0.37
CA ASP A 137 -13.94 5.66 -1.06
C ASP A 137 -14.37 6.96 -0.37
N VAL A 138 -13.54 7.40 0.57
CA VAL A 138 -13.79 8.57 1.42
C VAL A 138 -13.83 9.88 0.62
N ALA A 139 -13.23 9.91 -0.59
CA ALA A 139 -13.19 11.11 -1.41
C ALA A 139 -14.59 11.63 -1.80
N GLY A 140 -15.59 10.73 -1.89
CA GLY A 140 -16.98 11.09 -2.15
C GLY A 140 -17.85 11.39 -0.91
N TYR A 141 -17.35 11.14 0.30
CA TYR A 141 -18.07 11.40 1.55
C TYR A 141 -17.62 12.69 2.25
N GLY A 142 -16.46 13.25 1.86
CA GLY A 142 -15.79 14.32 2.59
C GLY A 142 -15.97 15.74 2.05
N SER A 143 -16.60 15.97 0.89
CA SER A 143 -16.71 17.34 0.37
C SER A 143 -17.79 18.14 1.11
N ASP A 144 -17.40 19.22 1.80
CA ASP A 144 -18.30 20.21 2.44
C ASP A 144 -19.12 21.06 1.42
N ARG A 145 -19.40 20.53 0.21
CA ARG A 145 -20.36 21.13 -0.72
C ARG A 145 -21.78 20.92 -0.18
N PRO A 146 -22.69 21.91 -0.33
CA PRO A 146 -24.02 21.87 0.29
C PRO A 146 -24.97 20.80 -0.29
N SER A 147 -24.65 20.20 -1.45
CA SER A 147 -25.39 19.10 -2.09
C SER A 147 -25.14 17.74 -1.43
N ARG A 148 -25.29 17.64 -0.10
CA ARG A 148 -25.20 16.36 0.62
C ARG A 148 -26.32 15.42 0.18
N CYS A 149 -25.93 14.35 -0.51
CA CYS A 149 -26.80 13.25 -0.91
C CYS A 149 -27.30 12.50 0.34
N ARG A 150 -28.46 12.91 0.89
CA ARG A 150 -29.11 12.24 2.03
C ARG A 150 -29.31 10.74 1.80
N PHE A 151 -29.54 10.34 0.55
CA PHE A 151 -29.68 8.95 0.15
C PHE A 151 -28.45 8.11 0.56
N GLY A 152 -27.24 8.61 0.33
CA GLY A 152 -26.00 7.97 0.79
C GLY A 152 -25.79 8.04 2.30
N GLU A 153 -26.15 9.17 2.93
CA GLU A 153 -26.04 9.36 4.38
C GLU A 153 -26.97 8.43 5.18
N ASP A 154 -28.16 8.10 4.67
CA ASP A 154 -29.10 7.21 5.35
C ASP A 154 -28.91 5.73 4.95
N LEU A 155 -28.79 5.41 3.65
CA LEU A 155 -28.85 4.02 3.17
C LEU A 155 -27.64 3.19 3.63
N ILE A 156 -26.42 3.73 3.52
CA ILE A 156 -25.20 2.98 3.82
C ILE A 156 -25.05 2.70 5.32
N PRO A 157 -25.23 3.66 6.23
CA PRO A 157 -25.36 3.38 7.66
C PRO A 157 -26.47 2.37 8.01
N SER A 158 -27.62 2.43 7.34
CA SER A 158 -28.69 1.44 7.55
C SER A 158 -28.31 0.04 7.08
N ALA A 159 -27.61 -0.08 5.95
CA ALA A 159 -27.13 -1.35 5.41
C ALA A 159 -26.00 -1.94 6.27
N MET A 160 -24.98 -1.14 6.60
CA MET A 160 -23.90 -1.51 7.53
C MET A 160 -24.46 -1.95 8.88
N GLY A 161 -25.41 -1.20 9.45
CA GLY A 161 -26.02 -1.47 10.75
C GLY A 161 -26.79 -2.80 10.80
N ARG A 162 -27.33 -3.25 9.66
CA ARG A 162 -28.06 -4.54 9.52
C ARG A 162 -27.13 -5.69 9.16
N CYS A 163 -26.12 -5.45 8.34
CA CYS A 163 -25.18 -6.45 7.87
C CYS A 163 -25.90 -7.58 7.08
N ARG A 164 -25.46 -8.84 7.11
CA ARG A 164 -24.87 -9.53 8.29
C ARG A 164 -23.47 -10.14 8.11
N ALA A 165 -22.89 -10.03 6.92
CA ALA A 165 -21.66 -10.70 6.48
C ALA A 165 -20.50 -10.76 7.48
N ASP A 166 -19.78 -11.89 7.45
CA ASP A 166 -18.40 -12.01 7.93
C ASP A 166 -17.47 -11.22 6.99
N VAL A 167 -16.94 -10.09 7.44
CA VAL A 167 -16.01 -9.24 6.66
C VAL A 167 -14.57 -9.47 7.13
N ARG A 168 -13.67 -9.81 6.20
CA ARG A 168 -12.26 -10.10 6.51
C ARG A 168 -11.33 -8.89 6.38
N GLU A 169 -11.57 -8.06 5.36
CA GLU A 169 -10.77 -6.89 5.02
C GLU A 169 -11.69 -5.65 5.08
N ILE A 170 -11.31 -4.61 5.81
CA ILE A 170 -11.98 -3.30 5.80
C ILE A 170 -10.95 -2.26 5.41
N LEU A 171 -11.17 -1.61 4.27
CA LEU A 171 -10.23 -0.64 3.70
C LEU A 171 -10.91 0.73 3.63
N LEU A 172 -10.32 1.74 4.26
CA LEU A 172 -10.75 3.13 4.15
C LEU A 172 -9.79 3.83 3.20
N ALA A 173 -10.18 3.93 1.94
CA ALA A 173 -9.30 4.30 0.85
C ALA A 173 -8.69 5.69 1.06
N ARG A 174 -7.44 5.83 0.64
CA ARG A 174 -6.74 7.12 0.67
C ARG A 174 -7.43 8.07 -0.33
N PRO A 175 -7.89 9.28 0.07
CA PRO A 175 -8.36 10.29 -0.86
C PRO A 175 -7.23 10.63 -1.85
N ALA A 176 -7.50 10.48 -3.14
CA ALA A 176 -6.53 10.71 -4.21
C ALA A 176 -6.11 12.20 -4.36
N PHE A 177 -6.85 13.11 -3.74
CA PHE A 177 -6.66 14.56 -3.84
C PHE A 177 -5.60 15.09 -2.86
N TYR A 178 -4.31 14.79 -3.08
CA TYR A 178 -3.27 15.15 -2.10
C TYR A 178 -1.96 15.78 -2.62
N ASN A 179 -2.04 16.69 -3.60
CA ASN A 179 -0.88 17.48 -4.03
C ASN A 179 -0.93 19.01 -3.76
N ASP A 180 -2.07 19.71 -3.87
CA ASP A 180 -2.00 21.16 -4.24
C ASP A 180 -2.58 22.27 -3.32
N THR A 181 -3.23 22.01 -2.17
CA THR A 181 -3.64 23.13 -1.27
C THR A 181 -3.41 22.88 0.23
N HIS A 182 -2.46 23.65 0.79
CA HIS A 182 -2.12 23.66 2.22
C HIS A 182 -3.22 24.18 3.16
N ASP A 183 -4.34 24.69 2.64
CA ASP A 183 -5.39 25.38 3.42
C ASP A 183 -6.66 24.53 3.65
N SER A 184 -6.57 23.20 3.46
CA SER A 184 -7.68 22.24 3.66
C SER A 184 -8.12 22.04 5.12
N SER A 185 -7.82 22.99 6.03
CA SER A 185 -8.09 22.86 7.46
C SER A 185 -9.57 23.01 7.85
N SER A 186 -10.41 23.49 6.92
CA SER A 186 -11.84 23.73 7.04
C SER A 186 -12.71 22.61 6.44
N ALA A 187 -12.27 21.97 5.35
CA ALA A 187 -13.05 21.03 4.51
C ALA A 187 -13.24 19.62 5.12
N TYR A 188 -13.02 19.48 6.43
CA TYR A 188 -13.06 18.23 7.16
C TYR A 188 -13.93 18.35 8.41
N SER A 189 -15.16 18.88 8.21
CA SER A 189 -16.23 18.73 9.19
C SER A 189 -16.55 17.24 9.40
N ARG A 190 -16.89 16.82 10.63
CA ARG A 190 -17.09 15.39 10.96
C ARG A 190 -18.24 14.80 10.13
N PRO A 191 -18.01 13.84 9.21
CA PRO A 191 -19.12 13.17 8.54
C PRO A 191 -19.84 12.29 9.56
N ALA A 192 -21.16 12.44 9.73
CA ALA A 192 -21.94 11.62 10.67
C ALA A 192 -21.84 10.12 10.32
N GLY A 193 -21.72 9.80 9.03
CA GLY A 193 -21.42 8.46 8.50
C GLY A 193 -20.17 7.80 9.12
N PHE A 194 -19.22 8.59 9.63
CA PHE A 194 -18.00 8.05 10.21
C PHE A 194 -18.22 7.32 11.54
N CYS A 195 -19.15 7.81 12.39
CA CYS A 195 -19.53 7.09 13.61
C CYS A 195 -20.15 5.74 13.28
N HIS A 196 -20.98 5.67 12.23
CA HIS A 196 -21.61 4.42 11.76
C HIS A 196 -20.60 3.42 11.20
N LEU A 197 -19.51 3.90 10.59
CA LEU A 197 -18.40 3.07 10.15
C LEU A 197 -17.60 2.48 11.33
N LEU A 198 -17.30 3.27 12.37
CA LEU A 198 -16.67 2.71 13.58
C LEU A 198 -17.57 1.73 14.31
N ASP A 199 -18.87 2.00 14.37
CA ASP A 199 -19.88 1.05 14.86
C ASP A 199 -19.89 -0.25 14.03
N PHE A 200 -19.78 -0.13 12.71
CA PHE A 200 -19.69 -1.28 11.80
C PHE A 200 -18.45 -2.13 12.09
N VAL A 201 -17.26 -1.50 12.16
CA VAL A 201 -16.02 -2.19 12.56
C VAL A 201 -16.19 -2.84 13.93
N SER A 202 -16.71 -2.11 14.92
CA SER A 202 -16.96 -2.58 16.31
C SER A 202 -17.93 -3.76 16.40
N ARG A 203 -18.83 -3.93 15.42
CA ARG A 203 -19.74 -5.09 15.33
C ARG A 203 -19.15 -6.27 14.54
N ARG A 204 -18.03 -6.08 13.81
CA ARG A 204 -17.40 -7.09 12.94
C ARG A 204 -16.01 -7.55 13.39
N VAL A 205 -15.41 -6.85 14.35
CA VAL A 205 -14.28 -7.21 15.22
C VAL A 205 -13.81 -8.67 15.17
N GLY A 206 -14.71 -9.62 15.41
CA GLY A 206 -14.38 -11.05 15.49
C GLY A 206 -13.90 -11.68 14.19
N HIS A 207 -14.08 -11.04 13.04
CA HIS A 207 -13.79 -11.62 11.71
C HIS A 207 -12.76 -10.81 10.91
N VAL A 208 -12.55 -9.54 11.27
CA VAL A 208 -11.63 -8.61 10.60
C VAL A 208 -10.18 -9.06 10.83
N ARG A 209 -9.45 -9.26 9.73
CA ARG A 209 -8.02 -9.61 9.68
C ARG A 209 -7.16 -8.51 9.09
N CYS A 210 -7.69 -7.73 8.14
CA CYS A 210 -7.02 -6.55 7.60
C CYS A 210 -7.86 -5.31 7.86
N LEU A 211 -7.24 -4.26 8.38
CA LEU A 211 -7.87 -2.97 8.64
C LEU A 211 -6.95 -1.85 8.13
N GLU A 212 -7.31 -1.26 6.99
CA GLU A 212 -6.67 -0.05 6.45
C GLU A 212 -7.53 1.17 6.74
N ILE A 213 -6.86 2.22 7.21
CA ILE A 213 -7.46 3.38 7.82
C ILE A 213 -6.77 4.65 7.31
N GLY A 214 -7.30 5.20 6.22
CA GLY A 214 -6.98 6.54 5.76
C GLY A 214 -7.79 7.62 6.50
N TYR A 215 -7.13 8.73 6.85
CA TYR A 215 -7.76 10.02 7.17
C TYR A 215 -8.87 10.04 8.24
N LEU A 216 -8.68 9.36 9.38
CA LEU A 216 -9.64 9.47 10.50
C LEU A 216 -9.46 10.74 11.32
N LEU A 217 -9.83 11.87 10.71
CA LEU A 217 -9.50 13.21 11.16
C LEU A 217 -9.85 13.54 12.62
N GLN A 218 -10.91 12.95 13.20
CA GLN A 218 -11.39 13.31 14.54
C GLN A 218 -12.03 12.14 15.32
N ALA A 219 -11.63 10.89 15.05
CA ALA A 219 -12.29 9.70 15.61
C ALA A 219 -12.21 9.59 17.13
N GLY A 220 -11.01 9.71 17.70
CA GLY A 220 -10.71 9.53 19.12
C GLY A 220 -11.22 8.20 19.71
N THR A 221 -11.65 8.26 20.96
CA THR A 221 -11.97 7.11 21.83
C THR A 221 -12.79 5.94 21.24
N PRO A 222 -13.83 6.15 20.38
CA PRO A 222 -14.51 5.01 19.74
C PRO A 222 -13.64 4.22 18.76
N PHE A 223 -12.67 4.84 18.06
CA PHE A 223 -11.78 4.10 17.16
C PHE A 223 -10.84 3.19 17.95
N GLU A 224 -10.19 3.72 18.97
CA GLU A 224 -9.25 2.95 19.78
C GLU A 224 -9.96 1.82 20.54
N ARG A 225 -11.21 2.06 20.97
CA ARG A 225 -12.07 1.01 21.53
C ARG A 225 -12.39 -0.09 20.53
N ALA A 226 -12.75 0.26 19.29
CA ALA A 226 -12.99 -0.72 18.23
C ALA A 226 -11.73 -1.54 17.93
N LEU A 227 -10.60 -0.86 17.75
CA LEU A 227 -9.31 -1.49 17.49
C LEU A 227 -8.87 -2.43 18.63
N GLY A 228 -9.03 -1.99 19.88
CA GLY A 228 -8.72 -2.78 21.08
C GLY A 228 -9.63 -3.98 21.33
N GLN A 229 -10.67 -4.18 20.51
CA GLN A 229 -11.48 -5.39 20.48
C GLN A 229 -11.04 -6.38 19.39
N CYS A 230 -10.32 -5.95 18.35
CA CYS A 230 -10.00 -6.74 17.14
C CYS A 230 -8.93 -7.83 17.38
N GLU A 231 -9.25 -8.83 18.20
CA GLU A 231 -8.36 -9.95 18.55
C GLU A 231 -7.85 -10.77 17.36
N ASN A 232 -8.60 -10.77 16.24
CA ASN A 232 -8.29 -11.49 15.02
C ASN A 232 -7.53 -10.68 13.95
N LEU A 233 -7.19 -9.43 14.25
CA LEU A 233 -6.48 -8.55 13.34
C LEU A 233 -5.05 -9.07 13.07
N GLU A 234 -4.73 -9.31 11.80
CA GLU A 234 -3.41 -9.75 11.32
C GLU A 234 -2.61 -8.61 10.68
N GLU A 235 -3.27 -7.66 10.04
CA GLU A 235 -2.68 -6.54 9.32
C GLU A 235 -3.42 -5.24 9.66
N LEU A 236 -2.68 -4.21 10.07
CA LEU A 236 -3.19 -2.90 10.45
C LEU A 236 -2.40 -1.82 9.72
N HIS A 237 -3.10 -0.90 9.08
CA HIS A 237 -2.51 0.18 8.32
C HIS A 237 -3.25 1.47 8.68
N ILE A 238 -2.54 2.42 9.31
CA ILE A 238 -3.13 3.65 9.84
C ILE A 238 -2.37 4.86 9.31
N MET A 239 -3.10 5.81 8.75
CA MET A 239 -2.63 7.17 8.50
C MET A 239 -3.08 8.10 9.62
N LEU A 240 -2.13 8.71 10.34
CA LEU A 240 -2.43 9.57 11.50
C LEU A 240 -2.51 11.05 11.06
N PRO A 241 -3.65 11.73 11.25
CA PRO A 241 -3.84 13.12 10.86
C PRO A 241 -3.28 14.10 11.90
N ASN A 242 -2.84 15.31 11.47
CA ASN A 242 -2.24 16.36 12.33
C ASN A 242 -3.01 16.69 13.63
N ARG A 243 -4.33 16.47 13.67
CA ARG A 243 -5.22 16.77 14.82
C ARG A 243 -5.62 15.53 15.63
N PHE A 244 -4.94 14.40 15.46
CA PHE A 244 -5.18 13.18 16.20
C PHE A 244 -5.05 13.39 17.73
N GLN A 245 -6.01 12.85 18.48
CA GLN A 245 -6.07 12.90 19.95
C GLN A 245 -6.30 11.48 20.46
N TYR A 246 -5.48 11.07 21.43
CA TYR A 246 -5.49 9.75 22.05
C TYR A 246 -5.50 9.89 23.58
N GLY A 247 -6.31 9.08 24.27
CA GLY A 247 -6.53 9.13 25.72
C GLY A 247 -5.93 7.96 26.52
N GLY A 248 -5.31 6.97 25.88
CA GLY A 248 -4.79 5.76 26.54
C GLY A 248 -5.67 4.51 26.40
N GLU A 249 -6.64 4.51 25.49
CA GLU A 249 -7.67 3.48 25.30
C GLU A 249 -7.14 2.09 24.91
N LEU A 250 -5.97 2.01 24.26
CA LEU A 250 -5.30 0.75 23.94
C LEU A 250 -4.48 0.21 25.13
N ARG A 251 -4.24 1.01 26.18
CA ARG A 251 -3.37 0.61 27.30
C ARG A 251 -3.93 -0.63 28.00
N GLY A 252 -3.13 -1.70 28.02
CA GLY A 252 -3.52 -3.00 28.59
C GLY A 252 -4.33 -3.91 27.67
N ARG A 253 -4.64 -3.48 26.43
CA ARG A 253 -5.18 -4.35 25.37
C ARG A 253 -4.09 -5.26 24.82
N ARG A 254 -4.49 -6.21 23.98
CA ARG A 254 -3.58 -7.12 23.26
C ARG A 254 -4.12 -7.32 21.84
N LEU A 255 -3.22 -7.33 20.87
CA LEU A 255 -3.52 -7.65 19.48
C LEU A 255 -2.74 -8.91 19.08
N PRO A 256 -3.10 -10.09 19.65
CA PRO A 256 -2.25 -11.28 19.66
C PRO A 256 -1.97 -11.89 18.28
N LYS A 257 -2.73 -11.49 17.25
CA LYS A 257 -2.54 -11.93 15.86
C LYS A 257 -1.90 -10.89 14.96
N LEU A 258 -1.70 -9.64 15.43
CA LEU A 258 -1.21 -8.55 14.58
C LEU A 258 0.23 -8.83 14.16
N ARG A 259 0.44 -9.08 12.86
CA ARG A 259 1.72 -9.45 12.23
C ARG A 259 2.32 -8.31 11.43
N ARG A 260 1.49 -7.48 10.80
CA ARG A 260 1.92 -6.34 9.99
C ARG A 260 1.31 -5.05 10.52
N LEU A 261 2.14 -4.04 10.72
CA LEU A 261 1.74 -2.70 11.15
C LEU A 261 2.36 -1.68 10.20
N THR A 262 1.51 -0.99 9.43
CA THR A 262 1.91 0.18 8.62
C THR A 262 1.39 1.44 9.30
N LEU A 263 2.28 2.40 9.49
CA LEU A 263 2.05 3.68 10.13
C LEU A 263 2.46 4.76 9.14
N GLU A 264 1.54 5.66 8.83
CA GLU A 264 1.80 6.82 7.98
C GLU A 264 1.54 8.11 8.78
N PRO A 265 2.54 8.62 9.52
CA PRO A 265 2.40 9.84 10.31
C PRO A 265 2.44 11.06 9.38
N TRP A 266 1.46 11.94 9.53
CA TRP A 266 1.51 13.25 8.88
C TRP A 266 2.62 14.16 9.44
N SER A 267 3.06 15.12 8.63
CA SER A 267 4.25 15.94 8.89
C SER A 267 4.13 16.98 10.02
N VAL A 268 2.95 17.18 10.61
CA VAL A 268 2.73 18.17 11.68
C VAL A 268 1.84 17.61 12.80
N LEU A 269 2.19 16.43 13.30
CA LEU A 269 1.49 15.81 14.42
C LEU A 269 1.82 16.50 15.76
N ARG A 270 0.80 16.64 16.62
CA ARG A 270 1.04 16.88 18.06
C ARG A 270 1.72 15.65 18.64
N VAL A 271 3.05 15.74 18.79
CA VAL A 271 3.97 14.64 19.12
C VAL A 271 3.43 13.74 20.23
N GLU A 272 2.92 14.32 21.33
CA GLU A 272 2.55 13.55 22.52
C GLU A 272 1.39 12.55 22.33
N HIS A 273 0.27 12.92 21.69
CA HIS A 273 -0.86 11.97 21.52
C HIS A 273 -0.50 10.85 20.55
N CYS A 274 0.21 11.18 19.47
CA CYS A 274 0.64 10.18 18.48
C CYS A 274 1.68 9.24 19.11
N ARG A 275 2.63 9.79 19.86
CA ARG A 275 3.57 9.00 20.66
C ARG A 275 2.84 8.02 21.58
N LEU A 276 1.95 8.50 22.44
CA LEU A 276 1.23 7.64 23.40
C LEU A 276 0.45 6.53 22.69
N PHE A 277 -0.23 6.85 21.58
CA PHE A 277 -0.96 5.87 20.78
C PHE A 277 -0.03 4.81 20.19
N LEU A 278 1.08 5.22 19.60
CA LEU A 278 2.03 4.31 18.95
C LEU A 278 2.77 3.46 19.98
N THR A 279 3.14 4.02 21.13
CA THR A 279 3.69 3.29 22.28
C THR A 279 2.73 2.20 22.77
N ASP A 280 1.45 2.54 23.00
CA ASP A 280 0.46 1.55 23.44
C ASP A 280 0.16 0.52 22.34
N LEU A 281 0.06 0.93 21.07
CA LEU A 281 -0.21 0.04 19.94
C LEU A 281 0.92 -0.98 19.71
N VAL A 282 2.17 -0.51 19.70
CA VAL A 282 3.35 -1.38 19.66
C VAL A 282 3.39 -2.27 20.89
N GLY A 283 3.09 -1.74 22.08
CA GLY A 283 2.97 -2.51 23.32
C GLY A 283 1.91 -3.63 23.25
N CYS A 284 0.77 -3.38 22.62
CA CYS A 284 -0.31 -4.37 22.42
C CYS A 284 0.08 -5.50 21.47
N ALA A 285 0.98 -5.25 20.52
CA ALA A 285 1.38 -6.15 19.44
C ALA A 285 2.81 -6.70 19.57
N ALA A 286 3.56 -6.33 20.62
CA ALA A 286 4.98 -6.63 20.79
C ALA A 286 5.33 -8.13 20.70
N GLN A 287 4.40 -9.03 21.05
CA GLN A 287 4.61 -10.48 20.99
C GLN A 287 4.25 -11.12 19.64
N SER A 288 3.54 -10.39 18.77
CA SER A 288 2.95 -10.92 17.53
C SER A 288 3.48 -10.25 16.26
N VAL A 289 3.89 -8.98 16.36
CA VAL A 289 4.28 -8.15 15.22
C VAL A 289 5.61 -8.62 14.62
N ARG A 290 5.62 -8.77 13.28
CA ARG A 290 6.75 -9.29 12.50
C ARG A 290 7.23 -8.29 11.45
N HIS A 291 6.35 -7.39 11.02
CA HIS A 291 6.63 -6.38 10.01
C HIS A 291 6.10 -5.04 10.52
N ILE A 292 6.98 -4.05 10.66
CA ILE A 292 6.61 -2.66 10.96
C ILE A 292 7.11 -1.79 9.82
N ARG A 293 6.23 -0.91 9.31
CA ARG A 293 6.53 0.08 8.29
C ARG A 293 6.08 1.45 8.76
N CYS A 294 7.02 2.36 8.97
CA CYS A 294 6.75 3.76 9.29
C CYS A 294 7.09 4.61 8.06
N GLU A 295 6.08 5.12 7.36
CA GLU A 295 6.23 6.02 6.20
C GLU A 295 5.93 7.46 6.62
N GLY A 296 6.93 8.34 6.72
CA GLY A 296 6.69 9.74 7.08
C GLY A 296 7.90 10.41 7.71
N SER A 297 7.70 11.68 8.09
CA SER A 297 8.80 12.54 8.53
C SER A 297 9.34 12.17 9.91
N SER A 298 10.64 12.44 10.12
CA SER A 298 11.44 11.68 11.08
C SER A 298 11.12 11.96 12.55
N SER A 299 10.60 13.16 12.84
CA SER A 299 10.29 13.63 14.20
C SER A 299 9.32 12.76 14.99
N SER A 300 8.38 12.08 14.33
CA SER A 300 7.42 11.17 14.97
C SER A 300 7.96 9.76 15.22
N SER A 301 9.11 9.42 14.62
CA SER A 301 9.60 8.03 14.60
C SER A 301 10.38 7.64 15.86
N GLU A 302 11.12 8.56 16.48
CA GLU A 302 12.06 8.26 17.58
C GLU A 302 11.40 7.52 18.76
N ASP A 303 10.21 7.95 19.20
CA ASP A 303 9.51 7.29 20.30
C ASP A 303 8.95 5.91 19.92
N VAL A 304 8.50 5.73 18.67
CA VAL A 304 8.06 4.42 18.16
C VAL A 304 9.23 3.45 18.10
N LEU A 305 10.37 3.97 17.63
CA LEU A 305 11.63 3.24 17.55
C LEU A 305 12.07 2.78 18.95
N ALA A 306 11.97 3.64 19.97
CA ALA A 306 12.31 3.30 21.36
C ALA A 306 11.52 2.10 21.93
N GLU A 307 10.31 1.82 21.43
CA GLU A 307 9.48 0.68 21.84
C GLU A 307 9.76 -0.62 21.05
N LEU A 308 10.45 -0.54 19.90
CA LEU A 308 10.79 -1.71 19.07
C LEU A 308 11.60 -2.81 19.78
N PRO A 309 12.49 -2.56 20.76
CA PRO A 309 13.18 -3.63 21.49
C PRO A 309 12.23 -4.61 22.20
N ARG A 310 10.97 -4.22 22.43
CA ARG A 310 9.91 -5.09 22.98
C ARG A 310 9.37 -6.06 21.93
N CYS A 311 9.54 -5.76 20.64
CA CYS A 311 9.01 -6.54 19.51
C CYS A 311 9.90 -7.76 19.19
N VAL A 312 9.90 -8.75 20.07
CA VAL A 312 10.82 -9.91 20.00
C VAL A 312 10.66 -10.79 18.74
N GLU A 313 9.53 -10.69 18.04
CA GLU A 313 9.26 -11.41 16.78
C GLU A 313 9.49 -10.56 15.51
N LEU A 314 10.00 -9.32 15.64
CA LEU A 314 10.18 -8.40 14.52
C LEU A 314 11.23 -8.93 13.52
N ARG A 315 10.81 -9.11 12.26
CA ARG A 315 11.62 -9.65 11.15
C ARG A 315 11.87 -8.61 10.06
N SER A 316 10.99 -7.63 9.92
CA SER A 316 11.05 -6.59 8.90
C SER A 316 10.77 -5.23 9.53
N LEU A 317 11.65 -4.26 9.29
CA LEU A 317 11.47 -2.87 9.70
C LEU A 317 11.69 -1.95 8.50
N HIS A 318 10.72 -1.08 8.22
CA HIS A 318 10.88 0.06 7.33
C HIS A 318 10.70 1.35 8.16
N CYS A 319 11.68 2.23 8.14
CA CYS A 319 11.68 3.46 8.95
C CYS A 319 12.63 4.53 8.38
N GLY A 320 12.59 5.73 8.95
CA GLY A 320 13.61 6.75 8.69
C GLY A 320 15.02 6.32 9.11
N ILE A 321 16.04 6.99 8.58
CA ILE A 321 17.47 6.76 8.89
C ILE A 321 17.78 6.75 10.40
N GLU A 322 17.10 7.57 11.18
CA GLU A 322 17.23 7.67 12.65
C GLU A 322 16.90 6.33 13.36
N GLY A 323 16.04 5.49 12.75
CA GLY A 323 15.72 4.14 13.23
C GLY A 323 16.80 3.09 13.06
N ALA A 324 17.87 3.39 12.30
CA ALA A 324 18.99 2.46 12.13
C ALA A 324 19.65 2.13 13.49
N ALA A 325 19.76 3.12 14.38
CA ALA A 325 20.35 2.94 15.71
C ALA A 325 19.60 1.90 16.56
N VAL A 326 18.27 2.01 16.64
CA VAL A 326 17.48 1.09 17.48
C VAL A 326 17.37 -0.30 16.87
N SER A 327 17.46 -0.39 15.52
CA SER A 327 17.42 -1.66 14.80
C SER A 327 18.47 -2.65 15.30
N MET A 328 19.62 -2.17 15.80
CA MET A 328 20.73 -2.98 16.31
C MET A 328 20.39 -3.87 17.52
N SER A 329 19.33 -3.54 18.26
CA SER A 329 18.82 -4.38 19.36
C SER A 329 17.98 -5.57 18.89
N LEU A 330 17.51 -5.54 17.63
CA LEU A 330 16.54 -6.47 17.07
C LEU A 330 17.20 -7.74 16.54
N THR A 331 17.59 -8.63 17.45
CA THR A 331 18.34 -9.86 17.14
C THR A 331 17.70 -10.79 16.09
N ARG A 332 16.38 -10.66 15.81
CA ARG A 332 15.65 -11.44 14.80
C ARG A 332 15.37 -10.71 13.49
N LEU A 333 15.80 -9.45 13.36
CA LEU A 333 15.57 -8.64 12.17
C LEU A 333 16.27 -9.27 10.95
N ARG A 334 15.50 -9.51 9.88
CA ARG A 334 15.97 -10.10 8.62
C ARG A 334 15.96 -9.11 7.47
N SER A 335 15.03 -8.15 7.47
CA SER A 335 14.91 -7.11 6.45
C SER A 335 14.85 -5.74 7.13
N LEU A 336 15.72 -4.82 6.70
CA LEU A 336 15.76 -3.44 7.15
C LEU A 336 15.64 -2.54 5.94
N SER A 337 14.73 -1.58 5.97
CA SER A 337 14.55 -0.58 4.93
C SER A 337 14.67 0.81 5.55
N LEU A 338 15.74 1.51 5.24
CA LEU A 338 15.99 2.88 5.69
C LEU A 338 15.60 3.88 4.62
N LEU A 339 14.74 4.81 5.00
CA LEU A 339 14.35 5.96 4.20
C LEU A 339 15.11 7.20 4.68
N ILE A 340 15.92 7.76 3.80
CA ILE A 340 16.80 8.90 4.05
C ILE A 340 16.07 10.14 3.50
N GLN A 341 15.11 10.62 4.27
CA GLN A 341 14.36 11.83 3.97
C GLN A 341 15.03 13.05 4.62
N PHE A 342 14.96 14.18 3.92
CA PHE A 342 15.27 15.49 4.47
C PHE A 342 13.95 16.11 4.96
N ASP A 343 13.80 16.32 6.26
CA ASP A 343 12.57 16.89 6.82
C ASP A 343 12.65 18.42 6.82
N THR A 344 12.14 19.05 5.76
CA THR A 344 12.06 20.52 5.66
C THR A 344 11.05 21.12 6.64
N ILE A 345 10.21 20.30 7.29
CA ILE A 345 9.09 20.75 8.11
C ILE A 345 9.47 20.65 9.60
N GLY A 346 10.06 21.73 10.12
CA GLY A 346 10.16 21.97 11.56
C GLY A 346 11.44 21.49 12.27
N ARG A 347 12.39 20.85 11.58
CA ARG A 347 13.76 20.63 12.09
C ARG A 347 14.74 21.57 11.40
N SER A 348 15.68 22.15 12.15
CA SER A 348 16.78 22.87 11.51
C SER A 348 17.75 21.88 10.85
N GLU A 349 18.46 22.33 9.83
CA GLU A 349 19.55 21.61 9.18
C GLU A 349 20.56 21.03 10.20
N GLN A 350 20.90 21.82 11.21
CA GLN A 350 21.82 21.42 12.29
C GLN A 350 21.24 20.35 13.21
N ASP A 351 19.91 20.24 13.35
CA ASP A 351 19.27 19.16 14.11
C ASP A 351 19.37 17.83 13.35
N GLN A 352 19.13 17.83 12.04
CA GLN A 352 19.26 16.64 11.21
C GLN A 352 20.71 16.11 11.19
N LEU A 353 21.69 16.99 10.98
CA LEU A 353 23.11 16.63 11.05
C LEU A 353 23.52 16.07 12.42
N ARG A 354 22.94 16.60 13.52
CA ARG A 354 23.13 16.06 14.87
C ARG A 354 22.47 14.70 15.06
N ALA A 355 21.24 14.50 14.58
CA ALA A 355 20.52 13.23 14.64
C ALA A 355 21.26 12.11 13.86
N TRP A 356 21.75 12.40 12.65
CA TRP A 356 22.52 11.42 11.87
C TRP A 356 23.89 11.15 12.49
N SER A 357 24.57 12.15 13.05
CA SER A 357 25.83 11.95 13.79
C SER A 357 25.64 11.23 15.14
N ALA A 358 24.45 11.29 15.74
CA ALA A 358 24.07 10.42 16.86
C ALA A 358 23.81 8.98 16.40
N THR A 359 23.08 8.82 15.29
CA THR A 359 22.80 7.52 14.64
C THR A 359 24.08 6.79 14.26
N GLU A 360 25.05 7.47 13.64
CA GLU A 360 26.38 6.93 13.33
C GLU A 360 27.09 6.40 14.58
N ARG A 361 27.13 7.20 15.65
CA ARG A 361 27.77 6.80 16.92
C ARG A 361 27.07 5.61 17.55
N ALA A 362 25.75 5.55 17.51
CA ALA A 362 24.97 4.43 18.03
C ALA A 362 25.22 3.14 17.23
N LEU A 363 25.25 3.20 15.89
CA LEU A 363 25.62 2.06 15.04
C LEU A 363 27.04 1.56 15.34
N ARG A 364 28.01 2.48 15.51
CA ARG A 364 29.39 2.12 15.88
C ARG A 364 29.51 1.54 17.29
N ALA A 365 28.71 2.00 18.25
CA ALA A 365 28.68 1.48 19.62
C ALA A 365 27.94 0.15 19.76
N SER A 366 27.08 -0.20 18.78
CA SER A 366 26.26 -1.41 18.81
C SER A 366 27.02 -2.68 18.39
N GLY A 367 26.44 -3.84 18.73
CA GLY A 367 26.85 -5.15 18.23
C GLY A 367 26.51 -5.35 16.74
N GLU A 368 26.60 -6.59 16.25
CA GLU A 368 26.35 -6.91 14.84
C GLU A 368 24.93 -7.44 14.60
N LEU A 369 24.32 -7.03 13.49
CA LEU A 369 23.03 -7.52 13.01
C LEU A 369 23.19 -8.86 12.27
N LEU A 370 23.56 -9.90 13.01
CA LEU A 370 23.85 -11.23 12.46
C LEU A 370 22.66 -11.89 11.74
N SER A 371 21.43 -11.52 12.06
CA SER A 371 20.21 -12.04 11.41
C SER A 371 19.84 -11.33 10.11
N LEU A 372 20.40 -10.15 9.83
CA LEU A 372 19.99 -9.31 8.71
C LEU A 372 20.44 -9.93 7.38
N ARG A 373 19.53 -10.02 6.42
CA ARG A 373 19.72 -10.60 5.08
C ARG A 373 19.42 -9.61 3.97
N GLU A 374 18.42 -8.76 4.18
CA GLU A 374 17.99 -7.74 3.25
C GLU A 374 18.22 -6.36 3.84
N LEU A 375 18.83 -5.47 3.05
CA LEU A 375 19.02 -4.08 3.40
C LEU A 375 18.58 -3.19 2.24
N ARG A 376 17.54 -2.39 2.44
CA ARG A 376 17.06 -1.40 1.48
C ARG A 376 17.44 -0.01 1.97
N LEU A 377 18.06 0.77 1.11
CA LEU A 377 18.45 2.15 1.36
C LEU A 377 17.80 3.01 0.27
N ALA A 378 16.85 3.85 0.64
CA ALA A 378 16.23 4.83 -0.26
C ALA A 378 16.51 6.23 0.26
N ALA A 379 16.63 7.21 -0.63
CA ALA A 379 16.77 8.62 -0.26
C ALA A 379 15.72 9.46 -1.00
N ALA A 380 15.35 10.61 -0.43
CA ALA A 380 14.50 11.61 -1.09
C ALA A 380 15.34 12.63 -1.88
N SER A 381 14.77 13.24 -2.92
CA SER A 381 15.47 13.93 -4.03
C SER A 381 16.15 15.26 -3.67
N TRP A 382 16.32 15.55 -2.40
CA TRP A 382 16.64 16.88 -1.88
C TRP A 382 17.96 16.95 -1.09
N LEU A 383 18.85 15.94 -1.21
CA LEU A 383 20.17 15.89 -0.54
C LEU A 383 21.27 16.68 -1.30
N TRP A 384 21.01 17.97 -1.57
CA TRP A 384 21.91 18.80 -2.38
C TRP A 384 23.18 19.23 -1.63
N ASP A 385 23.12 19.49 -0.32
CA ASP A 385 24.27 19.96 0.47
C ASP A 385 25.34 18.86 0.72
N PRO A 386 26.65 19.16 0.54
CA PRO A 386 27.74 18.20 0.76
C PRO A 386 27.89 17.65 2.19
N ASN A 387 27.56 18.42 3.23
CA ASN A 387 27.68 17.99 4.62
C ASN A 387 26.64 16.91 4.94
N HIS A 388 25.41 17.08 4.44
CA HIS A 388 24.38 16.04 4.51
C HIS A 388 24.82 14.76 3.82
N ARG A 389 25.41 14.87 2.63
CA ARG A 389 25.98 13.71 1.94
C ARG A 389 27.01 13.00 2.80
N GLN A 390 28.00 13.73 3.34
CA GLN A 390 29.02 13.14 4.20
C GLN A 390 28.45 12.50 5.49
N ALA A 391 27.40 13.07 6.07
CA ALA A 391 26.73 12.54 7.26
C ALA A 391 25.92 11.27 6.97
N VAL A 392 25.08 11.26 5.93
CA VAL A 392 24.38 10.05 5.44
C VAL A 392 25.37 8.94 5.14
N TRP A 393 26.46 9.27 4.43
CA TRP A 393 27.46 8.30 4.06
C TRP A 393 28.17 7.65 5.25
N ARG A 394 28.47 8.44 6.29
CA ARG A 394 29.01 7.91 7.55
C ARG A 394 28.08 6.90 8.23
N VAL A 395 26.76 7.14 8.20
CA VAL A 395 25.75 6.19 8.71
C VAL A 395 25.71 4.92 7.86
N VAL A 396 25.66 5.03 6.53
CA VAL A 396 25.64 3.87 5.61
C VAL A 396 26.91 3.02 5.76
N THR A 397 28.08 3.65 5.88
CA THR A 397 29.36 2.97 6.11
C THR A 397 29.35 2.21 7.44
N ALA A 398 28.89 2.86 8.51
CA ALA A 398 28.76 2.23 9.84
C ALA A 398 27.75 1.08 9.86
N LEU A 399 26.71 1.14 9.02
CA LEU A 399 25.75 0.05 8.87
C LEU A 399 26.36 -1.15 8.12
N GLY A 400 27.12 -0.92 7.05
CA GLY A 400 27.80 -1.98 6.30
C GLY A 400 28.74 -2.82 7.17
N THR A 401 29.59 -2.17 7.97
CA THR A 401 30.51 -2.87 8.90
C THR A 401 29.81 -3.61 10.05
N ARG A 402 28.51 -3.36 10.28
CA ARG A 402 27.69 -4.02 11.31
C ARG A 402 26.69 -5.04 10.76
N THR A 403 26.68 -5.26 9.45
CA THR A 403 25.70 -6.14 8.76
C THR A 403 26.37 -7.22 7.89
N PRO A 404 27.35 -7.99 8.40
CA PRO A 404 28.18 -8.92 7.61
C PRO A 404 27.42 -10.08 6.96
N ASN A 405 26.13 -10.22 7.27
CA ASN A 405 25.24 -11.29 6.86
C ASN A 405 24.23 -10.91 5.77
N VAL A 406 24.23 -9.64 5.33
CA VAL A 406 23.38 -9.15 4.24
C VAL A 406 23.76 -9.82 2.93
N THR A 407 22.77 -10.43 2.28
CA THR A 407 22.87 -11.08 0.98
C THR A 407 22.20 -10.27 -0.12
N ASN A 408 21.20 -9.47 0.22
CA ASN A 408 20.41 -8.67 -0.72
C ASN A 408 20.46 -7.20 -0.34
N VAL A 409 20.93 -6.34 -1.24
CA VAL A 409 20.86 -4.87 -1.08
C VAL A 409 19.89 -4.30 -2.11
N SER A 410 19.06 -3.34 -1.69
CA SER A 410 18.26 -2.50 -2.59
C SER A 410 18.70 -1.06 -2.45
N LEU A 411 19.05 -0.39 -3.54
CA LEU A 411 19.45 1.01 -3.57
C LEU A 411 18.39 1.83 -4.32
N GLY A 412 17.81 2.83 -3.66
CA GLY A 412 16.89 3.78 -4.26
C GLY A 412 17.60 4.87 -5.08
N SER A 413 16.92 5.35 -6.11
CA SER A 413 17.32 6.38 -7.09
C SER A 413 18.47 7.32 -6.67
N ILE A 414 18.26 8.09 -5.61
CA ILE A 414 19.12 9.22 -5.26
C ILE A 414 20.46 8.82 -4.65
N LEU A 415 20.61 7.59 -4.13
CA LEU A 415 21.91 7.12 -3.65
C LEU A 415 22.87 6.81 -4.80
N GLY A 416 22.34 6.33 -5.95
CA GLY A 416 23.14 6.09 -7.14
C GLY A 416 23.78 7.37 -7.69
N GLU A 417 23.01 8.47 -7.71
CA GLU A 417 23.42 9.74 -8.36
C GLU A 417 24.47 10.57 -7.62
N PHE A 418 24.50 10.55 -6.28
CA PHE A 418 25.38 11.46 -5.52
C PHE A 418 26.54 10.79 -4.77
N PHE A 419 26.60 9.45 -4.76
CA PHE A 419 27.49 8.69 -3.86
C PHE A 419 28.27 7.58 -4.58
N HIS A 420 28.71 7.80 -5.82
CA HIS A 420 29.31 6.78 -6.67
C HIS A 420 30.42 5.92 -6.00
N ASP A 421 31.53 6.53 -5.60
CA ASP A 421 32.66 5.84 -4.94
C ASP A 421 32.26 5.22 -3.59
N SER A 422 31.41 5.96 -2.89
CA SER A 422 30.87 5.60 -1.58
C SER A 422 30.06 4.30 -1.67
N VAL A 423 28.96 4.28 -2.43
CA VAL A 423 28.09 3.11 -2.65
C VAL A 423 28.91 1.87 -3.02
N LEU A 424 29.87 1.99 -3.93
CA LEU A 424 30.76 0.89 -4.31
C LEU A 424 31.62 0.41 -3.13
N GLY A 425 32.17 1.32 -2.32
CA GLY A 425 32.88 0.98 -1.09
C GLY A 425 32.01 0.28 -0.04
N PHE A 426 30.73 0.65 0.09
CA PHE A 426 29.76 -0.04 0.96
C PHE A 426 29.41 -1.43 0.43
N LEU A 427 29.12 -1.57 -0.86
CA LEU A 427 28.84 -2.89 -1.44
C LEU A 427 30.06 -3.82 -1.32
N LYS A 428 31.28 -3.30 -1.49
CA LYS A 428 32.54 -4.03 -1.26
C LYS A 428 32.80 -4.38 0.21
N SER A 429 32.15 -3.72 1.18
CA SER A 429 32.29 -4.04 2.60
C SER A 429 31.29 -5.10 3.10
N LEU A 430 30.39 -5.59 2.24
CA LEU A 430 29.41 -6.64 2.56
C LEU A 430 29.92 -8.02 2.06
N PRO A 431 30.56 -8.84 2.91
CA PRO A 431 31.28 -10.05 2.48
C PRO A 431 30.38 -11.20 2.00
N ARG A 432 29.06 -11.07 2.15
CA ARG A 432 28.05 -12.07 1.79
C ARG A 432 27.04 -11.55 0.76
N LEU A 433 27.30 -10.40 0.13
CA LEU A 433 26.43 -9.81 -0.88
C LEU A 433 26.29 -10.71 -2.10
N GLU A 434 25.07 -11.15 -2.42
CA GLU A 434 24.75 -12.00 -3.56
C GLU A 434 23.87 -11.29 -4.60
N SER A 435 22.97 -10.39 -4.17
CA SER A 435 22.04 -9.69 -5.05
C SER A 435 22.03 -8.20 -4.78
N VAL A 436 22.07 -7.41 -5.84
CA VAL A 436 21.84 -5.96 -5.78
C VAL A 436 20.61 -5.62 -6.63
N HIS A 437 19.64 -4.96 -6.03
CA HIS A 437 18.56 -4.27 -6.72
C HIS A 437 18.89 -2.78 -6.75
N ILE A 438 18.78 -2.16 -7.92
CA ILE A 438 19.06 -0.74 -8.13
C ILE A 438 17.84 -0.10 -8.77
N ASP A 439 17.34 0.97 -8.16
CA ASP A 439 16.30 1.83 -8.72
C ASP A 439 16.99 3.11 -9.19
N ALA A 440 16.65 3.56 -10.41
CA ALA A 440 17.23 4.71 -11.12
C ALA A 440 18.74 4.96 -10.87
N PHE A 441 19.57 3.97 -11.16
CA PHE A 441 21.02 4.03 -10.93
C PHE A 441 21.79 4.49 -12.18
N PRO A 442 22.73 5.45 -12.07
CA PRO A 442 23.42 5.99 -13.25
C PRO A 442 24.20 4.93 -14.04
N PHE A 443 23.93 4.84 -15.34
CA PHE A 443 24.50 3.78 -16.19
C PHE A 443 26.05 3.77 -16.20
N HIS A 444 26.69 4.94 -16.10
CA HIS A 444 28.17 5.08 -16.08
C HIS A 444 28.86 4.44 -14.87
N LEU A 445 28.09 3.93 -13.90
CA LEU A 445 28.58 3.21 -12.73
C LEU A 445 28.57 1.69 -12.90
N LEU A 446 27.87 1.15 -13.91
CA LEU A 446 27.82 -0.29 -14.16
C LEU A 446 29.23 -0.91 -14.29
N PRO A 447 30.19 -0.34 -15.04
CA PRO A 447 31.54 -0.92 -15.15
C PRO A 447 32.27 -1.04 -13.82
N ARG A 448 31.91 -0.21 -12.82
CA ARG A 448 32.49 -0.20 -11.48
C ARG A 448 31.75 -1.14 -10.53
N LEU A 449 30.44 -1.32 -10.72
CA LEU A 449 29.66 -2.35 -10.03
C LEU A 449 30.18 -3.76 -10.36
N ALA A 450 30.73 -3.96 -11.57
CA ALA A 450 31.40 -5.21 -11.95
C ALA A 450 32.62 -5.56 -11.07
N GLU A 451 33.28 -4.57 -10.46
CA GLU A 451 34.41 -4.75 -9.52
C GLU A 451 33.97 -5.29 -8.16
N VAL A 452 32.67 -5.31 -7.86
CA VAL A 452 32.15 -5.84 -6.59
C VAL A 452 32.05 -7.37 -6.70
N GLY A 453 32.96 -8.05 -6.00
CA GLY A 453 32.96 -9.51 -5.89
C GLY A 453 31.75 -10.06 -5.14
N GLY A 454 31.47 -11.35 -5.31
CA GLY A 454 30.38 -12.05 -4.60
C GLY A 454 28.99 -11.86 -5.21
N ILE A 455 28.71 -10.74 -5.87
CA ILE A 455 27.43 -10.49 -6.56
C ILE A 455 27.20 -11.56 -7.63
N LYS A 456 26.02 -12.20 -7.55
CA LYS A 456 25.47 -13.21 -8.49
C LYS A 456 24.27 -12.67 -9.28
N ARG A 457 23.58 -11.64 -8.78
CA ARG A 457 22.42 -11.02 -9.44
C ARG A 457 22.46 -9.50 -9.35
N VAL A 458 22.13 -8.85 -10.46
CA VAL A 458 21.89 -7.40 -10.54
C VAL A 458 20.55 -7.17 -11.23
N SER A 459 19.68 -6.33 -10.65
CA SER A 459 18.32 -6.11 -11.17
C SER A 459 17.80 -4.70 -10.93
N GLY A 460 16.81 -4.28 -11.72
CA GLY A 460 16.10 -3.01 -11.54
C GLY A 460 16.37 -2.04 -12.68
N ASP A 461 16.40 -0.74 -12.38
CA ASP A 461 16.41 0.33 -13.38
C ASP A 461 17.71 1.13 -13.36
N VAL A 462 18.32 1.26 -14.53
CA VAL A 462 19.43 2.20 -14.75
C VAL A 462 18.94 3.45 -15.46
N THR A 463 19.46 4.60 -15.05
CA THR A 463 19.10 5.91 -15.58
C THR A 463 20.20 6.52 -16.43
N TRP A 464 19.78 7.19 -17.51
CA TRP A 464 20.59 8.18 -18.21
C TRP A 464 19.99 9.58 -18.02
N ARG A 465 20.85 10.60 -18.00
CA ARG A 465 20.44 12.00 -18.02
C ARG A 465 20.27 12.44 -19.46
N SER A 466 19.26 13.28 -19.74
CA SER A 466 18.99 13.78 -21.10
C SER A 466 19.49 15.21 -21.34
N ASP A 467 20.30 15.74 -20.43
CA ASP A 467 20.90 17.09 -20.47
C ASP A 467 22.30 17.12 -21.13
N GLY A 468 22.94 15.96 -21.31
CA GLY A 468 24.19 15.79 -22.05
C GLY A 468 24.05 14.88 -23.28
N GLU A 469 25.08 14.86 -24.13
CA GLU A 469 25.17 14.07 -25.39
C GLU A 469 25.23 12.53 -25.18
N GLY A 470 24.84 12.03 -24.00
CA GLY A 470 24.68 10.62 -23.71
C GLY A 470 23.40 10.06 -24.32
N ASP A 471 23.47 9.71 -25.60
CA ASP A 471 22.39 8.97 -26.28
C ASP A 471 22.12 7.61 -25.60
N LEU A 472 20.91 7.09 -25.77
CA LEU A 472 20.47 5.77 -25.30
C LEU A 472 21.42 4.65 -25.76
N SER A 473 22.08 4.82 -26.91
CA SER A 473 23.13 3.93 -27.42
C SER A 473 24.33 3.79 -26.47
N CYS A 474 24.75 4.86 -25.79
CA CYS A 474 25.83 4.80 -24.80
C CYS A 474 25.43 3.97 -23.57
N ALA A 475 24.21 4.14 -23.06
CA ALA A 475 23.69 3.34 -21.95
C ALA A 475 23.56 1.86 -22.32
N ALA A 476 23.15 1.56 -23.55
CA ALA A 476 23.11 0.19 -24.07
C ALA A 476 24.53 -0.42 -24.21
N ALA A 477 25.51 0.35 -24.69
CA ALA A 477 26.90 -0.09 -24.81
C ALA A 477 27.52 -0.44 -23.45
N GLU A 478 27.31 0.40 -22.43
CA GLU A 478 27.80 0.15 -21.07
C GLU A 478 27.13 -1.07 -20.41
N LEU A 479 25.85 -1.33 -20.69
CA LEU A 479 25.15 -2.54 -20.23
C LEU A 479 25.74 -3.80 -20.89
N VAL A 480 26.04 -3.76 -22.18
CA VAL A 480 26.71 -4.86 -22.91
C VAL A 480 28.13 -5.07 -22.37
N GLU A 481 28.89 -4.02 -22.11
CA GLU A 481 30.23 -4.10 -21.52
C GLU A 481 30.19 -4.68 -20.09
N PHE A 482 29.21 -4.31 -19.28
CA PHE A 482 28.98 -4.89 -17.96
C PHE A 482 28.71 -6.41 -18.05
N GLN A 483 27.78 -6.82 -18.91
CA GLN A 483 27.47 -8.24 -19.14
C GLN A 483 28.68 -9.02 -19.69
N ARG A 484 29.49 -8.40 -20.55
CA ARG A 484 30.73 -8.98 -21.09
C ARG A 484 31.81 -9.16 -20.02
N ARG A 485 31.92 -8.23 -19.06
CA ARG A 485 32.87 -8.31 -17.92
C ARG A 485 32.41 -9.29 -16.84
N ARG A 486 31.10 -9.44 -16.64
CA ARG A 486 30.50 -10.31 -15.61
C ARG A 486 29.44 -11.25 -16.20
N PRO A 487 29.85 -12.21 -17.07
CA PRO A 487 28.94 -13.21 -17.62
C PRO A 487 28.42 -14.20 -16.56
N ASP A 488 28.98 -14.14 -15.34
CA ASP A 488 28.56 -14.89 -14.16
C ASP A 488 27.34 -14.29 -13.41
N ILE A 489 26.92 -13.05 -13.75
CA ILE A 489 25.80 -12.36 -13.10
C ILE A 489 24.47 -12.54 -13.86
N ASP A 490 23.42 -12.98 -13.15
CA ASP A 490 22.01 -12.87 -13.57
C ASP A 490 21.62 -11.38 -13.63
N CYS A 491 21.73 -10.78 -14.82
CA CYS A 491 21.53 -9.35 -15.05
C CYS A 491 20.13 -9.06 -15.63
N ARG A 492 19.31 -8.34 -14.87
CA ARG A 492 17.92 -7.99 -15.22
C ARG A 492 17.70 -6.49 -15.07
N LEU A 493 18.35 -5.72 -15.95
CA LEU A 493 18.31 -4.27 -15.95
C LEU A 493 17.42 -3.73 -17.07
N SER A 494 16.54 -2.80 -16.70
CA SER A 494 15.79 -1.94 -17.63
C SER A 494 16.42 -0.54 -17.67
N VAL A 495 16.37 0.11 -18.83
CA VAL A 495 16.98 1.42 -19.06
C VAL A 495 15.86 2.48 -19.09
N ARG A 496 15.89 3.45 -18.17
CA ARG A 496 14.88 4.52 -18.05
C ARG A 496 15.50 5.91 -18.16
N ARG A 497 14.76 6.86 -18.72
CA ARG A 497 15.17 8.27 -18.72
C ARG A 497 15.04 8.83 -17.30
N SER A 498 16.07 9.50 -16.76
CA SER A 498 15.91 10.23 -15.49
C SER A 498 15.10 11.50 -15.74
N TYR A 499 14.03 11.69 -14.95
CA TYR A 499 13.22 12.90 -14.95
C TYR A 499 13.53 13.82 -13.74
N TYR A 500 14.40 13.39 -12.83
CA TYR A 500 14.63 14.05 -11.53
C TYR A 500 15.59 15.26 -11.57
N LEU A 501 15.99 15.71 -12.76
CA LEU A 501 17.16 16.58 -12.96
C LEU A 501 16.92 17.76 -13.92
N SER A 502 15.68 18.03 -14.32
CA SER A 502 15.37 19.15 -15.24
C SER A 502 15.22 20.50 -14.52
N SER A 503 16.08 20.78 -13.54
CA SER A 503 16.05 21.97 -12.67
C SER A 503 17.44 22.58 -12.50
#